data_AF-K1TUE3-F1
#
_entry.id   AF-K1TUE3-F1
#
_cell.length_a   1.000
_cell.length_b   1.000
_cell.length_c   1.000
_cell.angle_alpha   90.00
_cell.angle_beta   90.00
_cell.angle_gamma   90.00
#
_symmetry.space_group_name_H-M   'P 1'
#
loop_
_entity.id
_entity.type
_entity.pdbx_description
1 polymer ?
#
loop_
_entity_poly.entity_id
_entity_poly.type
_entity_poly.pdbx_seq_one_letter_code
_entity_poly.pdbx_strand_id
1 'polypeptide(L)' 'MEEGLARGIFFRKEDGSVWIDLTADGLDQKLLLRGDGTSVYMTQDLGTAFRRFEENRLDEMIYVVGNEQNYHFQVLKLI' A
#
# COMPACT_ATOMS: atom_id res chain seq x y z
N MET A 1 1.53 -8.68 -2.39
CA MET A 1 0.32 -9.26 -1.75
C MET A 1 0.63 -10.62 -1.12
N GLU A 2 1.07 -11.62 -1.89
CA GLU A 2 1.41 -12.94 -1.33
C GLU A 2 2.52 -12.87 -0.28
N GLU A 3 3.57 -12.08 -0.51
CA GLU A 3 4.65 -11.89 0.46
C GLU A 3 4.14 -11.28 1.79
N GLY A 4 3.29 -10.26 1.73
CA GLY A 4 2.74 -9.64 2.94
C GLY A 4 1.77 -10.55 3.70
N LEU A 5 1.04 -11.43 3.01
CA LEU A 5 0.25 -12.50 3.64
C LEU A 5 1.16 -13.56 4.27
N ALA A 6 2.23 -13.97 3.58
CA ALA A 6 3.18 -14.96 4.09
C ALA A 6 3.96 -14.45 5.31
N ARG A 7 4.25 -13.15 5.37
CA ARG A 7 4.90 -12.48 6.50
C ARG A 7 3.94 -12.16 7.65
N GLY A 8 2.64 -12.44 7.50
CA GLY A 8 1.61 -12.17 8.52
C GLY A 8 1.30 -10.69 8.73
N ILE A 9 1.76 -9.82 7.83
CA ILE A 9 1.50 -8.37 7.86
C ILE A 9 0.10 -8.08 7.34
N PHE A 10 -0.35 -8.87 6.36
CA PHE A 10 -1.70 -8.77 5.81
C PHE A 10 -2.58 -9.90 6.35
N PHE A 11 -3.87 -9.64 6.44
CA PHE A 11 -4.87 -10.62 6.81
C PHE A 11 -6.03 -10.64 5.82
N ARG A 12 -6.69 -11.80 5.69
CA ARG A 12 -7.84 -11.99 4.79
C ARG A 12 -9.12 -12.10 5.61
N LYS A 13 -10.16 -11.37 5.22
CA LYS A 13 -11.50 -11.48 5.79
C LYS A 13 -12.31 -12.58 5.11
N GLU A 14 -13.45 -12.94 5.68
CA GLU A 14 -14.33 -14.01 5.18
C GLU A 14 -14.84 -13.75 3.75
N ASP A 15 -15.01 -12.48 3.37
CA ASP A 15 -15.41 -12.05 2.02
C ASP A 15 -14.27 -12.15 0.98
N GLY A 16 -13.11 -12.67 1.36
CA GLY A 16 -11.93 -12.81 0.51
C GLY A 16 -11.09 -11.54 0.37
N SER A 17 -11.52 -10.42 0.95
CA SER A 17 -10.77 -9.16 0.91
C SER A 17 -9.51 -9.22 1.78
N VAL A 18 -8.45 -8.52 1.36
CA VAL A 18 -7.16 -8.47 2.06
C VAL A 18 -6.93 -7.10 2.66
N TRP A 19 -6.49 -7.08 3.91
CA TRP A 19 -6.34 -5.91 4.74
C TRP A 19 -4.99 -5.90 5.45
N ILE A 20 -4.59 -4.72 5.93
CA ILE A 20 -3.49 -4.52 6.88
C ILE A 20 -4.04 -3.84 8.14
N ASP A 21 -3.53 -4.24 9.31
CA ASP A 21 -3.86 -3.61 10.58
C ASP A 21 -2.73 -2.65 10.96
N LEU A 22 -3.05 -1.34 10.98
CA LEU A 22 -2.10 -0.28 11.29
C LEU A 22 -2.45 0.43 12.61
N THR A 23 -3.29 -0.19 13.44
CA THR A 23 -3.71 0.36 14.73
C THR A 23 -2.56 0.58 15.68
N ALA A 24 -1.50 -0.23 15.59
CA ALA A 24 -0.26 -0.06 16.35
C ALA A 24 0.48 1.25 16.00
N ASP A 25 0.30 1.76 14.79
CA ASP A 25 0.88 3.02 14.28
C ASP A 25 -0.08 4.21 14.43
N GLY A 26 -1.23 4.02 15.10
CA GLY A 26 -2.26 5.04 15.30
C GLY A 26 -3.18 5.26 14.09
N LEU A 27 -3.18 4.34 13.13
CA LEU A 27 -4.03 4.37 11.93
C LEU A 27 -5.15 3.32 12.01
N ASP A 28 -6.03 3.27 11.00
CA ASP A 28 -7.09 2.26 10.92
C ASP A 28 -6.67 0.99 10.18
N GLN A 29 -7.54 -0.01 10.16
CA GLN A 29 -7.37 -1.15 9.27
C GLN A 29 -7.66 -0.72 7.83
N LYS A 30 -6.71 -0.98 6.94
CA LYS A 30 -6.80 -0.54 5.54
C LYS A 30 -7.05 -1.70 4.58
N LEU A 31 -8.00 -1.51 3.67
CA LEU A 31 -8.28 -2.44 2.57
C LEU A 31 -7.21 -2.31 1.47
N LEU A 32 -6.59 -3.43 1.12
CA LEU A 32 -5.56 -3.54 0.07
C LEU A 32 -6.07 -4.23 -1.20
N LEU A 33 -6.89 -5.26 -1.05
CA LEU A 33 -7.49 -6.03 -2.15
C LEU A 33 -8.95 -6.30 -1.84
N ARG A 34 -9.84 -5.96 -2.77
CA ARG A 34 -11.26 -6.33 -2.64
C ARG A 34 -11.45 -7.83 -2.79
N GLY A 35 -12.55 -8.37 -2.26
CA GLY A 35 -12.88 -9.80 -2.38
C GLY A 35 -13.04 -10.27 -3.83
N ASP A 36 -13.38 -9.36 -4.74
CA ASP A 36 -13.44 -9.61 -6.19
C ASP A 36 -12.07 -9.65 -6.89
N GLY A 37 -10.97 -9.48 -6.14
CA GLY A 37 -9.61 -9.47 -6.64
C GLY A 37 -9.15 -8.12 -7.21
N THR A 38 -9.99 -7.09 -7.20
CA THR A 38 -9.61 -5.75 -7.66
C THR A 38 -8.68 -5.06 -6.65
N SER A 39 -7.47 -4.72 -7.08
CA SER A 39 -6.53 -3.94 -6.27
C SER A 39 -7.08 -2.57 -5.94
N VAL A 40 -6.89 -2.12 -4.69
CA VAL A 40 -7.18 -0.74 -4.33
C VAL A 40 -5.96 0.14 -4.67
N TYR A 41 -6.22 1.35 -5.13
CA TYR A 41 -5.31 2.30 -5.81
C TYR A 41 -3.89 2.49 -5.23
N MET A 42 -3.63 2.12 -3.96
CA MET A 42 -2.34 2.32 -3.29
C MET A 42 -1.20 1.47 -3.86
N THR A 43 -1.42 0.17 -4.12
CA THR A 43 -0.31 -0.72 -4.54
C THR A 43 0.18 -0.46 -5.96
N GLN A 44 -0.65 0.14 -6.82
CA GLN A 44 -0.29 0.37 -8.23
C GLN A 44 0.65 1.58 -8.39
N ASP A 45 0.45 2.64 -7.62
CA ASP A 45 1.29 3.84 -7.70
C ASP A 45 2.72 3.57 -7.21
N LEU A 46 2.89 2.82 -6.12
CA LEU A 46 4.21 2.45 -5.60
C LEU A 46 4.97 1.49 -6.54
N GLY A 47 4.29 0.49 -7.11
CA GLY A 47 4.91 -0.41 -8.08
C GLY A 47 5.33 0.30 -9.37
N THR A 48 4.64 1.38 -9.74
CA THR A 48 5.00 2.22 -10.89
C THR A 48 6.14 3.18 -10.53
N ALA A 49 6.11 3.75 -9.33
CA ALA A 49 7.16 4.57 -8.76
C ALA A 49 8.50 3.84 -8.73
N PHE A 50 8.52 2.64 -8.15
CA PHE A 50 9.72 1.82 -8.02
C PHE A 50 10.31 1.47 -9.40
N ARG A 51 9.47 1.03 -10.34
CA ARG A 51 9.92 0.77 -11.72
C ARG A 51 10.51 2.01 -12.38
N ARG A 52 9.86 3.17 -12.27
CA ARG A 52 10.40 4.43 -12.81
C ARG A 52 11.73 4.80 -12.18
N PHE A 53 11.90 4.58 -10.88
CA PHE A 53 13.14 4.86 -10.17
C PHE A 53 14.29 3.97 -10.67
N GLU A 54 14.07 2.66 -10.79
CA GLU A 54 15.07 1.71 -11.30
C GLU A 54 15.38 1.92 -12.78
N GLU A 55 14.35 2.06 -13.63
CA GLU A 55 14.50 2.20 -15.08
C GLU A 55 15.24 3.49 -15.46
N ASN A 56 15.02 4.58 -14.73
CA ASN A 56 15.62 5.88 -15.03
C ASN A 56 16.86 6.18 -14.17
N ARG A 57 17.26 5.26 -13.28
CA ARG A 57 18.43 5.41 -12.38
C ARG A 57 18.43 6.76 -11.66
N LEU A 58 17.29 7.13 -11.12
CA LEU A 58 17.13 8.40 -10.41
C LEU A 58 17.89 8.36 -9.08
N ASP A 59 18.48 9.48 -8.68
CA ASP A 59 19.06 9.61 -7.34
C ASP A 59 17.97 9.90 -6.28
N GLU A 60 16.94 10.67 -6.66
CA GLU A 60 15.82 11.07 -5.79
C GLU A 60 14.49 11.17 -6.56
N MET A 61 13.38 10.94 -5.87
CA MET A 61 12.02 11.12 -6.39
C MET A 61 11.10 11.71 -5.31
N ILE A 62 10.63 12.94 -5.55
CA ILE A 62 9.83 13.72 -4.59
C ILE A 62 8.37 13.76 -5.04
N TYR A 63 7.46 13.35 -4.16
CA TYR A 63 6.01 13.44 -4.37
C TYR A 63 5.45 14.68 -3.69
N VAL A 64 4.97 15.64 -4.49
CA VAL A 64 4.24 16.80 -3.99
C VAL A 64 2.75 16.51 -4.09
N VAL A 65 2.09 16.38 -2.94
CA VAL A 65 0.68 16.00 -2.84
C VAL A 65 -0.08 16.91 -1.89
N GLY A 66 -1.40 17.01 -2.09
CA GLY A 66 -2.30 17.72 -1.17
C GLY A 66 -2.38 17.03 0.19
N ASN A 67 -2.78 17.79 1.22
CA ASN A 67 -2.85 17.29 2.60
C ASN A 67 -3.86 16.13 2.75
N GLU A 68 -4.85 16.05 1.88
CA GLU A 68 -5.84 14.97 1.80
C GLU A 68 -5.19 13.61 1.54
N GLN A 69 -4.00 13.59 0.93
CA GLN A 69 -3.25 12.37 0.63
C GLN A 69 -2.29 11.96 1.76
N ASN A 70 -2.21 12.72 2.86
CA ASN A 70 -1.27 12.42 3.94
C ASN A 70 -1.49 11.01 4.51
N TYR A 71 -2.75 10.65 4.79
CA TYR A 71 -3.11 9.31 5.24
C TYR A 71 -2.70 8.21 4.27
N HIS A 72 -2.88 8.46 2.97
CA HIS A 72 -2.51 7.53 1.91
C HIS A 72 -1.00 7.25 1.91
N PHE A 73 -0.17 8.29 2.05
CA PHE A 73 1.29 8.13 2.08
C PHE A 73 1.83 7.59 3.40
N GLN A 74 1.18 7.88 4.53
CA GLN A 74 1.52 7.25 5.82
C GLN A 74 1.33 5.74 5.77
N VAL A 75 0.20 5.29 5.21
CA VAL A 75 -0.06 3.86 4.98
C VAL A 75 0.98 3.27 4.03
N LEU A 76 1.27 3.92 2.89
CA LEU A 76 2.28 3.45 1.93
C LEU A 76 3.68 3.29 2.52
N LYS A 77 4.06 4.14 3.48
CA LYS A 77 5.36 4.05 4.14
C LYS A 77 5.50 2.80 5.03
N LEU A 78 4.39 2.27 5.54
CA LEU A 78 4.35 1.16 6.50
C LEU A 78 4.20 -0.22 5.85
N ILE A 79 3.88 -0.25 4.54
CA ILE A 79 3.69 -1.46 3.72
C ILE A 79 4.99 -1.80 2.99
#